data_AF-K1ZZM7-F1
#
_entry.id   AF-K1ZZM7-F1
#
_cell.length_a   1.000
_cell.length_b   1.000
_cell.length_c   1.000
_cell.angle_alpha   90.00
_cell.angle_beta   90.00
_cell.angle_gamma   90.00
#
_symmetry.space_group_name_H-M   'P 1'
#
loop_
_entity.id
_entity.type
_entity.pdbx_description
1 polymer ?
#
loop_
_entity_poly.entity_id
_entity_poly.type
_entity_poly.pdbx_seq_one_letter_code
_entity_poly.pdbx_strand_id
1 'polypeptide(L)'
;MRIITYLLLLVIILIGITFALLNPNIVTVHYYIGEETLPLSLLLVVIFALGCFLGLLVGGWLLLKVKIKIYRLRHRLKVAEKEIQNLRAIPLQDRH
;
A
#
# COMPACT_ATOMS: atom_id res chain seq x y z
N MET A 1 -16.10 -9.65 17.23
CA MET A 1 -15.51 -9.41 15.89
C MET A 1 -16.55 -9.30 14.78
N ARG A 2 -17.36 -10.34 14.47
CA ARG A 2 -18.36 -10.28 13.39
C ARG A 2 -19.37 -9.13 13.51
N ILE A 3 -19.88 -8.86 14.72
CA ILE A 3 -20.80 -7.75 14.99
C ILE A 3 -20.16 -6.39 14.71
N ILE A 4 -18.89 -6.20 15.09
CA ILE A 4 -18.15 -4.94 14.83
C ILE A 4 -17.96 -4.76 13.32
N THR A 5 -17.62 -5.83 12.59
CA THR A 5 -17.50 -5.79 11.13
C THR A 5 -18.82 -5.42 10.46
N TYR A 6 -19.94 -6.02 10.87
CA TYR A 6 -21.26 -5.68 10.32
C TYR A 6 -21.69 -4.26 10.67
N LEU A 7 -21.44 -3.80 11.90
CA LEU A 7 -21.71 -2.42 12.29
C LEU A 7 -20.91 -1.42 11.45
N LEU A 8 -19.61 -1.68 11.26
CA LEU A 8 -18.75 -0.86 10.43
C LEU A 8 -19.21 -0.85 8.97
N LEU A 9 -19.59 -2.01 8.44
CA LEU A 9 -20.14 -2.14 7.08
C LEU A 9 -21.44 -1.32 6.94
N LEU A 10 -22.33 -1.40 7.93
CA LEU A 10 -23.56 -0.62 7.97
C LEU A 10 -23.28 0.89 7.99
N VAL A 11 -22.30 1.35 8.79
CA VAL A 11 -21.87 2.76 8.81
C VAL A 11 -21.33 3.18 7.44
N ILE A 12 -20.50 2.37 6.79
CA ILE A 12 -19.98 2.66 5.44
C ILE A 12 -21.13 2.76 4.43
N ILE A 13 -22.08 1.83 4.45
CA ILE A 13 -23.24 1.87 3.56
C ILE A 13 -24.05 3.14 3.79
N LEU A 14 -24.34 3.48 5.05
CA LEU A 14 -25.09 4.69 5.39
C LEU A 14 -24.39 5.95 4.87
N ILE A 15 -23.07 6.05 5.04
CA ILE A 15 -22.27 7.16 4.50
C ILE A 15 -22.36 7.20 2.96
N GLY A 16 -22.26 6.05 2.29
CA GLY A 16 -22.37 5.99 0.83
C GLY A 16 -23.75 6.44 0.32
N ILE A 17 -24.81 5.99 0.98
CA ILE A 17 -26.19 6.38 0.63
C ILE A 17 -26.41 7.87 0.89
N THR A 18 -26.05 8.39 2.07
CA THR A 18 -26.23 9.81 2.37
C THR A 18 -25.39 10.68 1.45
N PHE A 19 -24.16 10.28 1.12
CA PHE A 19 -23.33 10.97 0.15
C PHE A 19 -23.99 11.03 -1.24
N ALA A 20 -24.57 9.92 -1.71
CA ALA A 20 -25.29 9.90 -2.99
C ALA A 20 -26.55 10.79 -2.98
N LEU A 21 -27.32 10.76 -1.89
CA LEU A 21 -28.52 11.58 -1.73
C LEU A 21 -28.23 13.08 -1.59
N LEU A 22 -27.12 13.44 -0.95
CA LEU A 22 -26.68 14.84 -0.81
C LEU A 22 -26.05 15.38 -2.11
N ASN A 23 -25.64 14.49 -3.02
CA ASN A 23 -25.04 14.84 -4.29
C ASN A 23 -25.79 14.15 -5.46
N PRO A 24 -27.09 14.45 -5.65
CA PRO A 24 -27.91 13.82 -6.69
C PRO A 24 -27.64 14.41 -8.08
N ASN A 25 -26.84 15.48 -8.16
CA ASN A 25 -26.59 16.22 -9.38
C ASN A 25 -25.98 15.31 -10.45
N ILE A 26 -26.55 15.36 -11.65
CA ILE A 26 -26.00 14.73 -12.84
C ILE A 26 -25.03 15.71 -13.48
N VAL A 27 -23.84 15.25 -13.82
CA VAL A 27 -22.81 16.06 -14.46
C VAL A 27 -22.41 15.43 -15.80
N THR A 28 -22.18 16.28 -16.80
CA THR A 28 -21.62 15.89 -18.08
C THR A 28 -20.10 16.03 -18.03
N VAL A 29 -19.39 14.97 -18.32
CA VAL A 29 -17.94 14.97 -18.44
C VAL A 29 -17.60 14.92 -19.92
N HIS A 30 -17.02 16.00 -20.45
CA HIS A 30 -16.51 16.04 -21.81
C HIS A 30 -15.10 15.48 -21.84
N TYR A 31 -14.93 14.33 -22.49
CA TYR A 31 -13.64 13.71 -22.72
C TYR A 31 -13.03 14.17 -24.05
N TYR A 32 -11.79 13.79 -24.32
CA TYR A 32 -11.16 14.05 -25.62
C TYR A 32 -11.92 13.42 -26.80
N ILE A 33 -12.66 12.34 -26.55
CA ILE A 33 -13.50 11.65 -27.52
C ILE A 33 -14.83 11.32 -26.85
N GLY A 34 -15.83 12.17 -27.07
CA GLY A 34 -17.19 11.99 -26.55
C GLY A 34 -17.43 12.66 -25.20
N GLU A 35 -18.67 12.54 -24.73
CA GLU A 35 -19.13 13.06 -23.45
C GLU A 35 -20.03 12.04 -22.76
N GLU A 36 -19.97 11.98 -21.44
CA GLU A 36 -20.75 11.05 -20.64
C GLU A 36 -21.48 11.79 -19.53
N THR A 37 -22.75 11.44 -19.31
CA THR A 37 -23.57 11.99 -18.23
C THR A 37 -23.71 10.98 -17.11
N LEU A 38 -23.24 11.32 -15.91
CA LEU A 38 -23.30 10.43 -14.76
C LEU A 38 -23.55 11.20 -13.45
N PRO A 39 -24.06 10.53 -12.40
CA PRO A 39 -24.19 11.16 -11.09
C PRO A 39 -22.84 11.60 -10.53
N LEU A 40 -22.78 12.83 -9.99
CA LEU A 40 -21.58 13.39 -9.38
C LEU A 40 -21.03 12.48 -8.27
N SER A 41 -21.93 11.93 -7.45
CA SER A 41 -21.57 11.00 -6.39
C SER A 41 -20.83 9.77 -6.89
N LEU A 42 -21.28 9.17 -7.99
CA LEU A 42 -20.63 8.01 -8.60
C LEU A 42 -19.24 8.38 -9.14
N LEU A 43 -19.13 9.50 -9.86
CA LEU A 43 -17.86 9.98 -10.39
C LEU A 43 -16.81 10.15 -9.29
N LEU A 44 -17.19 10.82 -8.20
CA LEU A 44 -16.29 11.07 -7.06
C LEU A 44 -15.85 9.77 -6.37
N VAL A 45 -16.77 8.82 -6.18
CA VAL A 45 -16.45 7.52 -5.57
C VAL A 45 -15.46 6.74 -6.45
N VAL A 46 -15.67 6.72 -7.77
CA VAL A 46 -14.77 6.01 -8.70
C VAL A 46 -13.38 6.64 -8.70
N ILE A 47 -13.28 7.97 -8.79
CA ILE A 47 -12.00 8.67 -8.77
C ILE A 47 -11.28 8.44 -7.44
N PHE A 48 -12.00 8.53 -6.31
CA PHE A 48 -11.44 8.26 -4.99
C PHE A 48 -10.93 6.82 -4.88
N ALA A 49 -11.71 5.84 -5.32
CA ALA A 49 -11.32 4.43 -5.32
C ALA A 49 -10.07 4.18 -6.16
N LEU A 50 -9.99 4.77 -7.36
CA LEU A 50 -8.81 4.70 -8.22
C LEU A 50 -7.59 5.35 -7.55
N GLY A 51 -7.76 6.53 -6.95
CA GLY A 51 -6.70 7.21 -6.20
C GLY A 51 -6.17 6.39 -5.03
N CYS A 52 -7.06 5.82 -4.21
CA CYS A 52 -6.70 4.91 -3.13
C CYS A 52 -5.99 3.66 -3.64
N PHE A 53 -6.50 3.03 -4.70
CA PHE A 53 -5.89 1.85 -5.30
C PHE A 53 -4.47 2.12 -5.78
N LEU A 54 -4.26 3.22 -6.52
CA LEU A 54 -2.92 3.64 -6.96
C LEU A 54 -2.01 3.96 -5.77
N GLY A 55 -2.51 4.66 -4.75
CA GLY A 55 -1.77 4.96 -3.53
C GLY A 55 -1.32 3.69 -2.80
N LEU A 56 -2.21 2.69 -2.67
CA LEU A 56 -1.89 1.39 -2.08
C LEU A 56 -0.88 0.61 -2.91
N LEU A 57 -0.99 0.63 -4.24
CA LEU A 57 -0.02 -0.02 -5.13
C LEU A 57 1.37 0.59 -4.98
N VAL A 58 1.48 1.92 -5.06
CA VAL A 58 2.76 2.62 -4.92
C VAL A 58 3.34 2.44 -3.51
N GLY A 59 2.53 2.63 -2.48
CA GLY A 59 2.94 2.44 -1.08
C GLY A 59 3.38 1.00 -0.81
N GLY A 60 2.59 0.02 -1.26
CA GLY A 60 2.91 -1.40 -1.14
C GLY A 60 4.22 -1.77 -1.83
N TRP A 61 4.44 -1.26 -3.05
CA TRP A 61 5.68 -1.47 -3.79
C TRP A 61 6.90 -0.91 -3.06
N LEU A 62 6.81 0.32 -2.54
CA LEU A 62 7.89 0.95 -1.77
C LEU A 62 8.20 0.17 -0.49
N LEU A 63 7.18 -0.24 0.25
CA LEU A 63 7.34 -1.05 1.46
C LEU A 63 8.00 -2.39 1.15
N LEU A 64 7.61 -3.06 0.07
CA LEU A 64 8.23 -4.30 -0.37
C LEU A 64 9.71 -4.09 -0.71
N LYS A 65 10.04 -3.05 -1.47
CA LYS A 65 11.43 -2.70 -1.83
C LYS A 65 12.28 -2.48 -0.58
N VAL A 66 11.76 -1.77 0.42
CA VAL A 66 12.46 -1.53 1.70
C VAL A 66 12.66 -2.84 2.47
N LYS A 67 11.64 -3.69 2.59
CA LYS A 67 11.75 -4.99 3.26
C LYS A 67 12.81 -5.88 2.61
N ILE A 68 12.87 -5.92 1.28
CA ILE A 68 13.89 -6.69 0.54
C ILE A 68 15.30 -6.15 0.83
N LYS A 69 15.50 -4.83 0.84
CA LYS A 69 16.79 -4.23 1.20
C LYS A 69 17.20 -4.60 2.63
N ILE A 70 16.30 -4.48 3.59
CA ILE A 70 16.54 -4.85 4.99
C ILE A 70 16.97 -6.32 5.09
N TYR A 71 16.29 -7.22 4.40
CA TYR A 71 16.64 -8.64 4.39
C TYR A 71 18.05 -8.87 3.85
N ARG A 72 18.39 -8.27 2.70
CA ARG A 72 19.74 -8.39 2.10
C ARG A 72 20.83 -7.82 3.01
N LEU A 73 20.60 -6.66 3.62
CA LEU A 73 21.56 -6.03 4.53
C LEU A 73 21.81 -6.88 5.77
N ARG A 74 20.75 -7.43 6.39
CA ARG A 74 20.90 -8.34 7.55
C ARG A 74 21.67 -9.61 7.18
N HIS A 75 21.44 -10.15 5.98
CA HIS A 75 22.19 -11.32 5.53
C HIS A 75 23.68 -11.01 5.35
N ARG A 76 24.02 -9.89 4.70
CA ARG A 76 25.42 -9.45 4.55
C ARG A 76 26.10 -9.19 5.89
N LEU A 77 25.40 -8.58 6.84
CA LEU A 77 25.91 -8.35 8.19
C LEU A 77 26.26 -9.67 8.88
N LYS A 78 25.37 -10.67 8.84
CA LYS A 78 25.65 -12.00 9.41
C LYS A 78 26.86 -12.69 8.77
N VAL A 79 27.03 -12.56 7.45
CA VAL A 79 28.18 -13.14 6.74
C VAL A 79 29.48 -12.45 7.16
N ALA A 80 29.50 -11.12 7.19
CA ALA A 80 30.66 -10.34 7.62
C ALA A 80 31.04 -10.62 9.08
N GLU A 81 30.07 -10.74 9.99
CA GLU A 81 30.31 -11.12 11.39
C GLU A 81 30.95 -12.51 11.48
N LYS A 82 30.48 -13.47 10.67
CA LYS A 82 31.03 -14.83 10.63
C LYS A 82 32.46 -14.86 10.08
N GLU A 83 32.76 -14.05 9.07
CA GLU A 83 34.13 -13.91 8.55
C GLU A 83 35.08 -13.31 9.60
N ILE A 84 34.65 -12.27 10.32
CA ILE A 84 35.43 -11.69 11.43
C ILE A 84 35.67 -12.74 12.52
N GLN A 85 34.66 -13.52 12.91
CA GLN A 85 34.81 -14.60 13.88
C GLN A 85 35.80 -15.68 13.39
N ASN A 86 35.68 -16.11 12.13
CA ASN A 86 36.60 -17.08 11.54
C ASN A 86 38.04 -16.57 11.53
N LEU A 87 38.26 -15.30 11.14
CA LEU A 87 39.59 -14.67 11.13
C LEU A 87 40.19 -14.55 12.54
N ARG A 88 39.37 -14.25 13.55
CA ARG A 88 39.81 -14.21 14.97
C ARG A 88 40.09 -15.59 15.55
N ALA A 89 39.48 -16.64 14.99
CA ALA A 89 39.68 -18.01 15.40
C ALA A 89 40.88 -18.70 14.71
N ILE A 90 41.53 -18.04 13.74
CA ILE A 90 42.81 -18.50 13.20
C ILE A 90 43.84 -18.36 14.33
N PRO A 91 44.37 -19.47 14.88
CA PRO A 91 45.45 -19.35 15.85
C PRO A 91 46.64 -18.73 15.14
N LEU A 92 47.29 -17.75 15.78
CA LEU A 92 48.60 -17.26 15.35
C LEU A 92 49.52 -18.48 15.34
N GLN A 93 49.68 -19.10 14.17
CA GLN A 93 50.62 -20.17 13.99
C GLN A 93 51.99 -19.47 13.97
N ASP A 94 52.59 -19.40 15.16
CA ASP A 94 54.00 -19.13 15.38
C ASP A 94 54.79 -19.94 14.34
N ARG A 95 55.17 -19.26 13.26
CA ARG A 95 56.24 -19.71 12.39
C ARG A 95 57.49 -19.05 12.93
N HIS A 96 58.23 -19.89 13.67
CA HIS A 96 59.67 -19.94 13.89
C HIS A 96 60.48 -18.66 13.69
#